data_AF-G1VCA9-F1
#
_entry.id   AF-G1VCA9-F1
#
_cell.length_a   1.000
_cell.length_b   1.000
_cell.length_c   1.000
_cell.angle_alpha   90.00
_cell.angle_beta   90.00
_cell.angle_gamma   90.00
#
_symmetry.space_group_name_H-M   'P 1'
#
loop_
_entity.id
_entity.type
_entity.pdbx_description
1 polymer ?
#
loop_
_entity_poly.entity_id
_entity_poly.type
_entity_poly.pdbx_seq_one_letter_code
_entity_poly.pdbx_strand_id
1 'polypeptide(L)'
;MRKYVVFLIILIVSLMLFYESRHFYKIGDRTLTVWKTNNGCFVIPYSYYGILPPQKNYLKLSNIGTVHIFIVPNDSLYIFAEPYSDGYSELSNQMNNSKMITYSADTPNAIVQSKLWVDSFEKYRKQYPYISVDARYMDVLIKGP
;
A
#
# COMPACT_ATOMS: atom_id res chain seq x y z
N MET A 1 -19.97 -0.70 -39.53
CA MET A 1 -20.53 -0.10 -38.30
C MET A 1 -20.58 -1.08 -37.11
N ARG A 2 -21.30 -2.22 -37.18
CA ARG A 2 -21.42 -3.20 -36.06
C ARG A 2 -20.08 -3.66 -35.44
N LYS A 3 -19.05 -3.92 -36.24
CA LYS A 3 -17.71 -4.33 -35.76
C LYS A 3 -17.00 -3.24 -34.94
N TYR A 4 -17.16 -1.97 -35.33
CA TYR A 4 -16.59 -0.83 -34.62
C TYR A 4 -17.32 -0.57 -33.30
N VAL A 5 -18.64 -0.76 -33.28
CA VAL A 5 -19.45 -0.66 -32.04
C VAL A 5 -19.05 -1.75 -31.04
N VAL A 6 -18.86 -2.99 -31.49
CA VAL A 6 -18.39 -4.09 -30.63
C VAL A 6 -16.98 -3.81 -30.09
N PHE A 7 -16.06 -3.34 -30.93
CA PHE A 7 -14.73 -2.95 -30.49
C PHE A 7 -14.76 -1.83 -29.44
N LEU A 8 -15.62 -0.82 -29.64
CA LEU A 8 -15.77 0.29 -28.71
C LEU A 8 -16.31 -0.16 -27.35
N ILE A 9 -17.27 -1.10 -27.34
CA ILE A 9 -17.81 -1.69 -26.11
C ILE A 9 -16.72 -2.46 -25.36
N ILE A 10 -15.94 -3.28 -26.06
CA ILE A 10 -14.81 -4.03 -25.44
C ILE A 10 -13.79 -3.07 -24.85
N LEU A 11 -13.45 -1.98 -25.57
CA LEU A 11 -12.54 -0.96 -25.09
C LEU A 11 -13.07 -0.28 -23.82
N ILE A 12 -14.35 0.11 -23.81
CA ILE A 12 -14.99 0.73 -22.63
C ILE A 12 -15.01 -0.22 -21.44
N VAL A 13 -15.41 -1.48 -21.63
CA VAL A 13 -15.43 -2.48 -20.56
C VAL A 13 -14.01 -2.73 -20.01
N SER A 14 -13.02 -2.83 -20.89
CA SER A 14 -11.62 -2.97 -20.49
C SER A 14 -11.13 -1.77 -19.69
N LEU A 15 -11.52 -0.55 -20.08
CA LEU A 15 -11.18 0.68 -19.35
C LEU A 15 -11.91 0.76 -17.99
N MET A 16 -13.16 0.29 -17.90
CA MET A 16 -13.90 0.24 -16.63
C MET A 16 -13.28 -0.76 -15.65
N LEU A 17 -12.97 -1.98 -16.10
CA LEU A 17 -12.28 -2.99 -15.28
C LEU A 17 -10.91 -2.48 -14.81
N PHE A 18 -10.23 -1.74 -15.68
CA PHE A 18 -8.96 -1.11 -15.34
C PHE A 18 -9.13 -0.01 -14.28
N TYR A 19 -10.21 0.78 -14.35
CA TYR A 19 -10.51 1.84 -13.39
C TYR A 19 -10.94 1.29 -12.01
N GLU A 20 -11.76 0.24 -11.97
CA GLU A 20 -12.21 -0.39 -10.72
C GLU A 20 -11.07 -1.02 -9.91
N SER A 21 -9.93 -1.31 -10.54
CA SER A 21 -8.74 -1.84 -9.84
C SER A 21 -8.04 -0.83 -8.91
N ARG A 22 -8.50 0.42 -8.85
CA ARG A 22 -7.85 1.52 -8.09
C ARG A 22 -8.78 2.17 -7.09
N HIS A 23 -8.31 2.27 -5.87
CA HIS A 23 -9.01 2.97 -4.81
C HIS A 23 -8.17 4.15 -4.32
N PHE A 24 -8.85 5.27 -4.04
CA PHE A 24 -8.25 6.48 -3.50
C PHE A 24 -8.70 6.68 -2.06
N TYR A 25 -7.74 6.87 -1.17
CA TYR A 25 -7.98 7.05 0.26
C TYR A 25 -7.38 8.36 0.73
N LYS A 26 -8.10 9.05 1.63
CA LYS A 26 -7.63 10.30 2.23
C LYS A 26 -7.23 10.09 3.67
N ILE A 27 -6.08 10.61 4.04
CA ILE A 27 -5.56 10.58 5.40
C ILE A 27 -4.97 11.95 5.74
N GLY A 28 -5.67 12.70 6.60
CA GLY A 28 -5.46 14.15 6.71
C GLY A 28 -5.62 14.82 5.35
N ASP A 29 -4.64 15.63 4.96
CA ASP A 29 -4.62 16.34 3.67
C ASP A 29 -4.01 15.52 2.52
N ARG A 30 -3.52 14.30 2.78
CA ARG A 30 -2.91 13.44 1.76
C ARG A 30 -3.93 12.52 1.13
N THR A 31 -3.79 12.33 -0.18
CA THR A 31 -4.46 11.26 -0.92
C THR A 31 -3.46 10.17 -1.24
N LEU A 32 -3.86 8.92 -1.03
CA LEU A 32 -3.08 7.73 -1.32
C LEU A 32 -3.89 6.85 -2.28
N THR A 33 -3.23 6.32 -3.31
CA THR A 33 -3.84 5.39 -4.26
C THR A 33 -3.39 3.99 -3.93
N VAL A 34 -4.32 3.05 -3.79
CA VAL A 34 -4.06 1.62 -3.73
C VAL A 34 -4.52 1.02 -5.04
N TRP A 35 -3.63 0.32 -5.74
CA TRP A 35 -3.88 -0.23 -7.06
C TRP A 35 -3.41 -1.68 -7.13
N LYS A 36 -4.38 -2.60 -7.26
CA LYS A 36 -4.07 -4.03 -7.45
C LYS A 36 -3.89 -4.35 -8.93
N THR A 37 -2.83 -5.08 -9.23
CA THR A 37 -2.50 -5.53 -10.58
C THR A 37 -2.14 -7.02 -10.56
N ASN A 38 -1.96 -7.60 -11.74
CA ASN A 38 -1.44 -8.96 -11.87
C ASN A 38 0.00 -9.11 -11.30
N ASN A 39 0.75 -8.00 -11.21
CA ASN A 39 2.14 -8.00 -10.76
C ASN A 39 2.31 -7.64 -9.28
N GLY A 40 1.21 -7.48 -8.54
CA GLY A 40 1.19 -7.07 -7.13
C GLY A 40 0.28 -5.86 -6.87
N CYS A 41 0.26 -5.42 -5.62
CA CYS A 41 -0.51 -4.28 -5.16
C CYS A 41 0.42 -3.07 -4.94
N PHE A 42 0.11 -1.96 -5.60
CA PHE A 42 0.86 -0.72 -5.52
C PHE A 42 0.15 0.24 -4.58
N VAL A 43 0.90 0.81 -3.64
CA VAL A 43 0.48 1.92 -2.80
C VAL A 43 1.27 3.16 -3.23
N ILE A 44 0.58 4.23 -3.57
CA ILE A 44 1.15 5.42 -4.21
C ILE A 44 0.76 6.64 -3.37
N PRO A 45 1.70 7.46 -2.86
CA PRO A 45 1.43 8.53 -1.90
C PRO A 45 0.89 9.82 -2.56
N TYR A 46 0.08 9.68 -3.62
CA TYR A 46 -0.64 10.73 -4.33
C TYR A 46 -1.74 10.11 -5.19
N SER A 47 -2.64 10.93 -5.75
CA SER A 47 -3.66 10.48 -6.69
C SER A 47 -3.02 10.04 -8.01
N TYR A 48 -3.02 8.74 -8.30
CA TYR A 48 -2.41 8.16 -9.49
C TYR A 48 -3.45 7.75 -10.54
N TYR A 49 -3.41 8.40 -11.70
CA TYR A 49 -4.34 8.16 -12.81
C TYR A 49 -3.67 7.55 -14.06
N GLY A 50 -2.35 7.30 -14.04
CA GLY A 50 -1.61 6.77 -15.19
C GLY A 50 -2.08 5.38 -15.61
N ILE A 51 -1.85 4.95 -16.85
CA ILE A 51 -2.33 3.63 -17.35
C ILE A 51 -1.34 2.50 -17.03
N LEU A 52 -0.08 2.81 -16.73
CA LEU A 52 0.95 1.81 -16.44
C LEU A 52 1.32 1.84 -14.96
N PRO A 53 1.88 0.76 -14.38
CA PRO A 53 2.41 0.79 -13.02
C PRO A 53 3.36 1.97 -12.79
N PRO A 54 3.35 2.58 -11.58
CA PRO A 54 4.27 3.66 -11.27
C PRO A 54 5.73 3.17 -11.35
N GLN A 55 6.61 3.99 -11.90
CA GLN A 55 8.05 3.65 -12.00
C GLN A 55 8.86 4.13 -10.80
N LYS A 56 8.33 5.06 -10.00
CA LYS A 56 8.98 5.63 -8.82
C LYS A 56 7.96 6.11 -7.81
N ASN A 57 8.40 6.34 -6.57
CA ASN A 57 7.58 6.87 -5.49
C ASN A 57 6.33 6.01 -5.22
N TYR A 58 6.55 4.72 -4.98
CA TYR A 58 5.50 3.75 -4.66
C TYR A 58 6.02 2.72 -3.66
N LEU A 59 5.10 2.03 -3.01
CA LEU A 59 5.34 0.82 -2.25
C LEU A 59 4.65 -0.31 -3.01
N LYS A 60 5.36 -1.40 -3.25
CA LYS A 60 4.81 -2.60 -3.89
C LYS A 60 4.69 -3.70 -2.85
N LEU A 61 3.53 -4.32 -2.82
CA LEU A 61 3.14 -5.46 -2.02
C LEU A 61 2.88 -6.64 -2.96
N SER A 62 2.97 -7.86 -2.45
CA SER A 62 2.23 -8.97 -3.06
C SER A 62 0.72 -8.70 -2.99
N ASN A 63 -0.07 -9.53 -3.67
CA ASN A 63 -1.53 -9.43 -3.67
C ASN A 63 -2.22 -9.98 -2.40
N ILE A 64 -1.46 -10.33 -1.35
CA ILE A 64 -1.99 -11.02 -0.16
C ILE A 64 -1.44 -10.51 1.19
N GLY A 65 -0.71 -9.40 1.22
CA GLY A 65 -0.06 -8.87 2.44
C GLY A 65 -0.57 -7.56 3.00
N THR A 66 -0.12 -7.24 4.21
CA THR A 66 -0.59 -6.09 4.98
C THR A 66 0.55 -5.17 5.39
N VAL A 67 0.34 -3.87 5.25
CA VAL A 67 1.26 -2.84 5.73
C VAL A 67 0.51 -1.70 6.40
N HIS A 68 1.15 -1.07 7.37
CA HIS A 68 0.63 0.12 8.04
C HIS A 68 1.51 1.32 7.71
N ILE A 69 0.92 2.36 7.15
CA ILE A 69 1.64 3.55 6.68
C ILE A 69 1.19 4.73 7.52
N PHE A 70 2.12 5.25 8.31
CA PHE A 70 1.95 6.38 9.19
C PHE A 70 2.38 7.67 8.51
N ILE A 71 1.61 8.75 8.71
CA ILE A 71 2.06 10.10 8.38
C ILE A 71 2.67 10.70 9.64
N VAL A 72 3.97 10.90 9.60
CA VAL A 72 4.73 11.50 10.72
C VAL A 72 5.14 12.94 10.37
N PRO A 73 5.69 13.72 11.33
CA PRO A 73 6.06 15.11 11.09
C PRO A 73 7.02 15.30 9.92
N ASN A 74 7.06 16.52 9.38
CA ASN A 74 7.81 16.85 8.16
C ASN A 74 7.40 15.97 6.97
N ASP A 75 6.12 15.61 6.92
CA ASP A 75 5.56 14.97 5.74
C ASP A 75 6.21 13.61 5.39
N SER A 76 6.80 12.94 6.38
CA SER A 76 7.49 11.66 6.19
C SER A 76 6.53 10.48 6.36
N LEU A 77 6.84 9.36 5.70
CA LEU A 77 6.02 8.14 5.73
C LEU A 77 6.74 7.02 6.47
N TYR A 78 6.18 6.52 7.56
CA TYR A 78 6.74 5.36 8.27
C TYR A 78 5.91 4.13 7.95
N ILE A 79 6.54 3.13 7.35
CA ILE A 79 5.89 1.93 6.81
C ILE A 79 6.23 0.76 7.73
N PHE A 80 5.26 0.32 8.51
CA PHE A 80 5.36 -0.85 9.36
C PHE A 80 4.91 -2.08 8.57
N ALA A 81 5.82 -3.04 8.43
CA ALA A 81 5.57 -4.33 7.81
C ALA A 81 6.02 -5.44 8.77
N GLU A 82 5.14 -6.40 9.04
CA GLU A 82 5.46 -7.52 9.90
C GLU A 82 6.02 -8.68 9.05
N PRO A 83 7.21 -9.22 9.37
CA PRO A 83 7.81 -10.34 8.63
C PRO A 83 6.96 -11.61 8.57
N TYR A 84 6.09 -11.83 9.55
CA TYR A 84 5.16 -12.97 9.57
C TYR A 84 3.85 -12.70 8.83
N SER A 85 3.62 -11.47 8.35
CA SER A 85 2.45 -11.17 7.54
C SER A 85 2.58 -11.86 6.18
N ASP A 86 1.45 -12.36 5.68
CA ASP A 86 1.39 -12.95 4.35
C ASP A 86 2.00 -11.99 3.33
N GLY A 87 2.78 -12.51 2.38
CA GLY A 87 3.24 -11.68 1.27
C GLY A 87 4.33 -10.64 1.56
N TYR A 88 4.93 -10.66 2.76
CA TYR A 88 6.05 -9.81 3.17
C TYR A 88 7.29 -9.94 2.27
N SER A 89 7.59 -11.15 1.79
CA SER A 89 8.78 -11.44 0.97
C SER A 89 8.83 -10.68 -0.36
N GLU A 90 7.69 -10.19 -0.84
CA GLU A 90 7.58 -9.42 -2.09
C GLU A 90 7.44 -7.90 -1.85
N LEU A 91 7.62 -7.45 -0.62
CA LEU A 91 7.54 -6.04 -0.25
C LEU A 91 8.74 -5.27 -0.84
N SER A 92 8.46 -4.21 -1.60
CA SER A 92 9.48 -3.30 -2.12
C SER A 92 9.07 -1.85 -1.92
N ASN A 93 9.84 -1.11 -1.13
CA ASN A 93 9.62 0.30 -0.88
C ASN A 93 10.48 1.18 -1.79
N GLN A 94 9.85 2.04 -2.57
CA GLN A 94 10.47 3.08 -3.41
C GLN A 94 9.85 4.46 -3.15
N MET A 95 9.13 4.64 -2.04
CA MET A 95 8.51 5.91 -1.68
C MET A 95 9.57 6.94 -1.25
N ASN A 96 9.41 8.18 -1.72
CA ASN A 96 10.22 9.30 -1.27
C ASN A 96 9.89 9.65 0.18
N ASN A 97 10.89 10.15 0.92
CA ASN A 97 10.75 10.57 2.32
C ASN A 97 10.05 9.51 3.20
N SER A 98 10.45 8.24 3.00
CA SER A 98 9.84 7.10 3.70
C SER A 98 10.87 6.28 4.47
N LYS A 99 10.42 5.64 5.54
CA LYS A 99 11.21 4.71 6.35
C LYS A 99 10.44 3.42 6.54
N MET A 100 11.05 2.30 6.15
CA MET A 100 10.51 0.97 6.43
C MET A 100 10.93 0.52 7.83
N ILE A 101 9.96 0.06 8.62
CA ILE A 101 10.13 -0.44 9.98
C ILE A 101 9.66 -1.89 9.99
N THR A 102 10.64 -2.78 10.12
CA THR A 102 10.49 -4.23 10.08
C THR A 102 11.62 -4.86 10.89
N TYR A 103 11.60 -6.18 11.08
CA TYR A 103 12.66 -6.96 11.72
C TYR A 103 13.01 -8.20 10.90
N SER A 104 14.04 -8.94 11.32
CA SER A 104 14.37 -10.23 10.70
C SER A 104 13.78 -11.38 11.53
N ALA A 105 12.90 -12.16 10.91
CA ALA A 105 12.31 -13.35 11.53
C ALA A 105 13.30 -14.52 11.63
N ASP A 106 14.33 -14.54 10.78
CA ASP A 106 15.28 -15.66 10.66
C ASP A 106 16.49 -15.51 11.62
N THR A 107 16.30 -14.87 12.77
CA THR A 107 17.36 -14.63 13.75
C THR A 107 17.02 -15.23 15.12
N PRO A 108 18.02 -15.65 15.92
CA PRO A 108 17.78 -16.12 17.30
C PRO A 108 17.06 -15.09 18.19
N ASN A 109 17.14 -13.80 17.84
CA ASN A 109 16.53 -12.70 18.59
C ASN A 109 15.17 -12.24 18.03
N ALA A 110 14.57 -12.99 17.09
CA ALA A 110 13.32 -12.60 16.42
C ALA A 110 12.18 -12.28 17.39
N ILE A 111 12.08 -12.99 18.52
CA ILE A 111 11.06 -12.76 19.56
C ILE A 111 11.26 -11.40 20.25
N VAL A 112 12.51 -11.00 20.51
CA VAL A 112 12.80 -9.69 21.12
C VAL A 112 12.52 -8.58 20.12
N GLN A 113 12.92 -8.78 18.87
CA GLN A 113 12.70 -7.80 17.79
C GLN A 113 11.21 -7.64 17.47
N SER A 114 10.42 -8.71 17.49
CA SER A 114 8.97 -8.62 17.27
C SER A 114 8.28 -7.83 18.38
N LYS A 115 8.68 -8.01 19.65
CA LYS A 115 8.18 -7.19 20.76
C LYS A 115 8.52 -5.72 20.57
N LEU A 116 9.77 -5.39 20.25
CA LEU A 116 10.18 -4.01 19.98
C LEU A 116 9.44 -3.38 18.81
N TRP A 117 9.14 -4.18 17.77
CA TRP A 117 8.33 -3.76 16.64
C TRP A 117 6.89 -3.46 17.06
N VAL A 118 6.26 -4.34 17.85
CA VAL A 118 4.88 -4.15 18.36
C VAL A 118 4.80 -2.92 19.26
N ASP A 119 5.76 -2.76 20.18
CA ASP A 119 5.82 -1.61 21.08
C ASP A 119 5.99 -0.30 20.29
N SER A 120 6.81 -0.33 19.24
CA SER A 120 6.96 0.79 18.33
C SER A 120 5.67 1.06 17.57
N PHE A 121 5.04 0.04 16.98
CA PHE A 121 3.79 0.19 16.24
C PHE A 121 2.71 0.82 17.12
N GLU A 122 2.50 0.30 18.34
CA GLU A 122 1.50 0.83 19.27
C GLU A 122 1.81 2.25 19.75
N LYS A 123 3.09 2.62 19.87
CA LYS A 123 3.50 4.00 20.14
C LYS A 123 3.09 4.95 19.01
N TYR A 124 3.39 4.60 17.75
CA TYR A 124 3.06 5.45 16.60
C TYR A 124 1.55 5.49 16.35
N ARG A 125 0.86 4.37 16.53
CA ARG A 125 -0.60 4.22 16.45
C ARG A 125 -1.37 5.20 17.33
N LYS A 126 -0.81 5.54 18.49
CA LYS A 126 -1.43 6.50 19.43
C LYS A 126 -1.11 7.97 19.11
N GLN A 127 -0.11 8.23 18.26
CA GLN A 127 0.44 9.57 18.05
C GLN A 127 0.14 10.14 16.66
N TYR A 128 -0.02 9.27 15.66
CA TYR A 128 -0.05 9.67 14.27
C TYR A 128 -1.21 9.01 13.52
N PRO A 129 -1.84 9.73 12.57
CA PRO A 129 -2.77 9.12 11.65
C PRO A 129 -2.05 8.06 10.81
N TYR A 130 -2.75 6.97 10.55
CA TYR A 130 -2.21 5.89 9.74
C TYR A 130 -3.27 5.18 8.91
N ILE A 131 -2.77 4.54 7.87
CA ILE A 131 -3.56 3.77 6.93
C ILE A 131 -3.04 2.34 6.92
N SER A 132 -3.92 1.37 7.10
CA SER A 132 -3.57 -0.05 7.01
C SER A 132 -4.07 -0.56 5.68
N VAL A 133 -3.17 -1.02 4.82
CA VAL A 133 -3.51 -1.54 3.50
C VAL A 133 -3.43 -3.05 3.54
N ASP A 134 -4.58 -3.72 3.40
CA ASP A 134 -4.64 -5.15 3.12
C ASP A 134 -4.71 -5.36 1.61
N ALA A 135 -3.61 -5.81 1.00
CA ALA A 135 -3.50 -6.01 -0.43
C ALA A 135 -4.41 -7.13 -0.96
N ARG A 136 -4.92 -8.02 -0.11
CA ARG A 136 -5.84 -9.11 -0.50
C ARG A 136 -7.16 -8.54 -0.99
N TYR A 137 -7.73 -7.62 -0.23
CA TYR A 137 -9.03 -7.04 -0.50
C TYR A 137 -8.94 -5.61 -1.07
N MET A 138 -7.73 -5.05 -1.14
CA MET A 138 -7.51 -3.61 -1.29
C MET A 138 -8.30 -2.82 -0.25
N ASP A 139 -8.55 -3.44 0.90
CA ASP A 139 -9.29 -2.81 1.98
C ASP A 139 -8.32 -1.97 2.80
N VAL A 140 -8.84 -0.85 3.27
CA VAL A 140 -8.04 0.16 3.91
C VAL A 140 -8.71 0.67 5.16
N LEU A 141 -8.09 0.36 6.29
CA LEU A 141 -8.47 0.91 7.57
C LEU A 141 -7.75 2.24 7.77
N ILE A 142 -8.51 3.33 7.79
CA ILE A 142 -8.01 4.67 8.10
C ILE A 142 -8.30 4.94 9.57
N LYS A 143 -7.28 5.29 10.34
CA LYS A 143 -7.44 5.79 11.70
C LYS A 143 -6.80 7.16 11.82
N GLY A 144 -7.62 8.12 12.25
CA GLY A 144 -7.14 9.41 12.75
C GLY A 144 -6.53 9.27 14.14
N PRO A 145 -5.74 10.26 14.59
CA PRO A 145 -5.32 10.37 15.98
C PRO A 145 -6.51 10.57 16.92
#